data_AF-A0A6B3HP13-F1
#
_entry.id   AF-A0A6B3HP13-F1
#
_cell.length_a   1.000
_cell.length_b   1.000
_cell.length_c   1.000
_cell.angle_alpha   90.00
_cell.angle_beta   90.00
_cell.angle_gamma   90.00
#
_symmetry.space_group_name_H-M   'P 1'
#
loop_
_entity.id
_entity.type
_entity.pdbx_description
1 polymer ?
#
loop_
_entity_poly.entity_id
_entity_poly.type
_entity_poly.pdbx_seq_one_letter_code
_entity_poly.pdbx_strand_id
1 'polypeptide(L)'
;AGARVMRGRGRLDGLQAADGSRQVVVTAADGTEERLSADAVLIATGGHPREIPDAQPDGERILNWTQVYDLDELPEELIVVGSGVTGAEFAGAYQALGSRVTLVSSRDRVLPGEDPDAAAVLEDVFRRRGMNVMARSRAESAKRVGDRVEVTLADGRVITGSHCLMAVGAIP
;
A
#
# COMPACT_ATOMS: atom_id res chain seq x y z
N ALA A 1 31.10 -16.30 6.58
CA ALA A 1 30.37 -15.03 6.71
C ALA A 1 31.28 -13.91 6.21
N GLY A 2 30.80 -13.04 5.30
CA GLY A 2 31.64 -12.01 4.64
C GLY A 2 30.87 -10.75 4.21
N ALA A 3 29.69 -10.51 4.82
CA ALA A 3 28.89 -9.32 4.52
C ALA A 3 29.04 -8.30 5.66
N ARG A 4 29.19 -7.02 5.28
CA ARG A 4 29.12 -5.88 6.20
C ARG A 4 27.76 -5.21 6.06
N VAL A 5 27.04 -5.06 7.17
CA VAL A 5 25.75 -4.37 7.21
C VAL A 5 25.97 -2.94 7.69
N MET A 6 25.46 -1.98 6.94
CA MET A 6 25.52 -0.56 7.27
C MET A 6 24.09 -0.01 7.31
N ARG A 7 23.68 0.53 8.46
CA ARG A 7 22.34 1.12 8.63
C ARG A 7 22.41 2.60 8.27
N GLY A 8 21.65 3.01 7.27
CA GLY A 8 21.65 4.40 6.80
C GLY A 8 21.02 4.53 5.42
N ARG A 9 21.14 5.72 4.84
CA ARG A 9 20.72 6.00 3.47
C ARG A 9 21.92 5.87 2.52
N GLY A 10 21.83 4.95 1.57
CA GLY A 10 22.80 4.81 0.48
C GLY A 10 22.48 5.75 -0.68
N ARG A 11 23.49 6.38 -1.27
CA ARG A 11 23.39 7.10 -2.55
C ARG A 11 24.62 6.80 -3.42
N LEU A 12 24.43 6.81 -4.74
CA LEU A 12 25.55 6.83 -5.68
C LEU A 12 26.21 8.22 -5.65
N ASP A 13 27.54 8.26 -5.59
CA ASP A 13 28.31 9.50 -5.61
C ASP A 13 28.97 9.67 -6.98
N GLY A 14 28.35 10.48 -7.85
CA GLY A 14 28.92 10.87 -9.14
C GLY A 14 28.96 9.79 -10.23
N LEU A 15 29.81 10.03 -11.24
CA LEU A 15 30.05 9.14 -12.38
C LEU A 15 31.09 8.06 -12.02
N GLN A 16 31.12 6.98 -12.80
CA GLN A 16 32.09 5.89 -12.65
C GLN A 16 33.53 6.43 -12.70
N ALA A 17 34.38 5.96 -11.80
CA ALA A 17 35.79 6.31 -11.77
C ALA A 17 36.52 5.77 -13.00
N ALA A 18 37.70 6.30 -13.30
CA ALA A 18 38.49 5.92 -14.48
C ALA A 18 38.92 4.44 -14.48
N ASP A 19 39.01 3.80 -13.32
CA ASP A 19 39.29 2.38 -13.14
C ASP A 19 38.04 1.49 -13.29
N GLY A 20 36.87 2.08 -13.54
CA GLY A 20 35.60 1.38 -13.63
C GLY A 20 34.87 1.21 -12.30
N SER A 21 35.46 1.59 -11.17
CA SER A 21 34.81 1.50 -9.86
C SER A 21 33.71 2.56 -9.69
N ARG A 22 32.77 2.28 -8.78
CA ARG A 22 31.67 3.19 -8.39
C ARG A 22 31.77 3.52 -6.92
N GLN A 23 31.36 4.74 -6.56
CA GLN A 23 31.32 5.20 -5.18
C GLN A 23 29.87 5.18 -4.66
N VAL A 24 29.72 4.61 -3.46
CA VAL A 24 28.48 4.64 -2.69
C VAL A 24 28.75 5.40 -1.40
N VAL A 25 27.95 6.41 -1.11
CA VAL A 25 27.97 7.11 0.17
C VAL A 25 26.84 6.55 1.02
N VAL A 26 27.17 6.14 2.24
CA VAL A 26 26.19 5.76 3.26
C VAL A 26 26.16 6.85 4.32
N THR A 27 25.01 7.48 4.49
CA THR A 27 24.76 8.43 5.58
C THR A 27 24.03 7.71 6.72
N ALA A 28 24.67 7.61 7.88
CA ALA A 28 24.08 7.03 9.09
C ALA A 28 23.06 7.98 9.75
N ALA A 29 22.31 7.48 10.74
CA ALA A 29 21.27 8.25 11.41
C ALA A 29 21.80 9.49 12.17
N ASP A 30 23.05 9.44 12.63
CA ASP A 30 23.74 10.56 13.29
C ASP A 30 24.34 11.59 12.30
N GLY A 31 24.13 11.37 10.99
CA GLY A 31 24.66 12.21 9.91
C GLY A 31 26.07 11.85 9.45
N THR A 32 26.74 10.88 10.10
CA THR A 32 28.07 10.42 9.67
C THR A 32 28.01 9.82 8.27
N GLU A 33 28.90 10.25 7.38
CA GLU A 33 29.03 9.68 6.04
C GLU A 33 30.23 8.74 5.94
N GLU A 34 30.01 7.60 5.28
CA GLU A 34 31.09 6.70 4.86
C GLU A 34 31.02 6.48 3.34
N ARG A 35 32.18 6.52 2.69
CA ARG A 35 32.34 6.27 1.25
C ARG A 35 32.88 4.88 1.01
N LEU A 36 32.22 4.14 0.12
CA LEU A 36 32.57 2.79 -0.27
C LEU A 36 32.86 2.75 -1.76
N SER A 37 34.02 2.20 -2.14
CA SER A 37 34.31 1.85 -3.53
C SER A 37 33.82 0.43 -3.83
N ALA A 38 33.19 0.24 -4.97
CA ALA A 38 32.71 -1.06 -5.42
C ALA A 38 32.83 -1.20 -6.95
N ASP A 39 33.25 -2.39 -7.40
CA ASP A 39 33.28 -2.73 -8.83
C ASP A 39 31.88 -2.86 -9.43
N ALA A 40 30.91 -3.27 -8.62
CA ALA A 40 29.50 -3.40 -8.98
C ALA A 40 28.58 -2.92 -7.86
N VAL A 41 27.47 -2.30 -8.25
CA VAL A 41 26.44 -1.83 -7.31
C VAL A 41 25.09 -2.42 -7.72
N LEU A 42 24.46 -3.17 -6.83
CA LEU A 42 23.09 -3.67 -6.99
C LEU A 42 22.12 -2.70 -6.31
N ILE A 43 21.25 -2.05 -7.10
CA ILE A 43 20.18 -1.20 -6.57
C ILE A 43 18.97 -2.08 -6.29
N ALA A 44 18.59 -2.16 -5.01
CA ALA A 44 17.46 -2.95 -4.54
C ALA A 44 16.66 -2.18 -3.48
N THR A 45 16.25 -0.95 -3.81
CA THR A 45 15.56 -0.03 -2.89
C THR A 45 14.10 -0.38 -2.61
N GLY A 46 13.54 -1.36 -3.33
CA GLY A 46 12.16 -1.80 -3.16
C GLY A 46 11.15 -0.83 -3.79
N GLY A 47 9.98 -0.73 -3.18
CA GLY A 47 8.94 0.23 -3.54
C GLY A 47 8.07 0.56 -2.33
N HIS A 48 7.31 1.63 -2.44
CA HIS A 48 6.52 2.18 -1.35
C HIS A 48 5.04 2.37 -1.76
N PRO A 49 4.14 2.53 -0.79
CA PRO A 49 2.75 2.81 -1.09
C PRO A 49 2.55 4.04 -1.95
N ARG A 50 1.72 3.92 -3.00
CA ARG A 50 1.28 5.09 -3.75
C ARG A 50 0.25 5.83 -2.93
N GLU A 51 0.61 7.04 -2.53
CA GLU A 51 -0.29 7.98 -1.85
C GLU A 51 -0.88 8.96 -2.87
N ILE A 52 -2.14 9.33 -2.68
CA ILE A 52 -2.85 10.29 -3.54
C ILE A 52 -3.22 11.54 -2.72
N PRO A 53 -3.01 12.77 -3.24
CA PRO A 53 -3.20 13.99 -2.46
C PRO A 53 -4.57 14.14 -1.77
N ASP A 54 -5.63 13.64 -2.41
CA ASP A 54 -6.99 13.74 -1.90
C ASP A 54 -7.39 12.59 -0.94
N ALA A 55 -6.46 11.68 -0.61
CA ALA A 55 -6.65 10.59 0.33
C ALA A 55 -5.35 10.24 1.05
N GLN A 56 -4.70 11.26 1.62
CA GLN A 56 -3.43 11.09 2.34
C GLN A 56 -3.63 10.21 3.58
N PRO A 57 -2.82 9.16 3.76
CA PRO A 57 -2.83 8.38 5.00
C PRO A 57 -2.46 9.25 6.20
N ASP A 58 -3.24 9.14 7.28
CA ASP A 58 -2.99 9.80 8.56
C ASP A 58 -2.30 8.86 9.58
N GLY A 59 -2.19 7.57 9.26
CA GLY A 59 -1.61 6.56 10.14
C GLY A 59 -2.54 6.10 11.27
N GLU A 60 -3.76 6.62 11.35
CA GLU A 60 -4.75 6.27 12.36
C GLU A 60 -5.98 5.63 11.72
N ARG A 61 -6.65 6.34 10.81
CA ARG A 61 -7.92 5.93 10.19
C ARG A 61 -7.84 5.83 8.68
N ILE A 62 -7.04 6.66 8.02
CA ILE A 62 -6.70 6.51 6.61
C ILE A 62 -5.30 5.92 6.56
N LEU A 63 -5.19 4.72 6.01
CA LEU A 63 -4.00 3.89 6.11
C LEU A 63 -3.50 3.53 4.72
N ASN A 64 -2.19 3.39 4.60
CA ASN A 64 -1.58 2.56 3.57
C ASN A 64 -1.27 1.16 4.13
N TRP A 65 -0.89 0.21 3.27
CA TRP A 65 -0.66 -1.17 3.70
C TRP A 65 0.59 -1.40 4.57
N THR A 66 1.42 -0.38 4.80
CA THR A 66 2.53 -0.49 5.75
C THR A 66 2.11 -0.12 7.17
N GLN A 67 1.07 0.70 7.31
CA GLN A 67 0.58 1.23 8.60
C GLN A 67 -0.45 0.30 9.27
N VAL A 68 -1.07 -0.61 8.53
CA VAL A 68 -2.10 -1.53 9.06
C VAL A 68 -1.60 -2.43 10.19
N TYR A 69 -0.30 -2.67 10.27
CA TYR A 69 0.33 -3.50 11.30
C TYR A 69 0.45 -2.81 12.66
N ASP A 70 0.32 -1.48 12.68
CA ASP A 70 0.46 -0.65 13.88
C ASP A 70 -0.92 -0.29 14.50
N LEU A 71 -2.01 -0.88 13.99
CA LEU A 71 -3.35 -0.66 14.52
C LEU A 71 -3.52 -1.28 15.91
N ASP A 72 -3.94 -0.46 16.87
CA ASP A 72 -4.23 -0.90 18.24
C ASP A 72 -5.58 -1.65 18.37
N GLU A 73 -6.51 -1.39 17.45
CA GLU A 73 -7.84 -1.99 17.44
C GLU A 73 -8.24 -2.53 16.06
N LEU A 74 -9.10 -3.54 16.05
CA LEU A 74 -9.68 -4.06 14.82
C LEU A 74 -10.72 -3.05 14.28
N PRO A 75 -10.60 -2.56 13.02
CA PRO A 75 -11.59 -1.68 12.44
C PRO A 75 -12.98 -2.30 12.40
N GLU A 76 -13.98 -1.67 13.03
CA GLU A 76 -15.37 -2.16 12.95
C GLU A 76 -15.95 -2.14 11.52
N GLU A 77 -15.65 -1.09 10.75
CA GLU A 77 -16.07 -0.89 9.35
C GLU A 77 -14.86 -0.44 8.52
N LEU A 78 -14.29 -1.35 7.73
CA LEU A 78 -13.12 -1.07 6.91
C LEU A 78 -13.52 -0.87 5.45
N ILE A 79 -13.20 0.30 4.90
CA ILE A 79 -13.23 0.53 3.46
C ILE A 79 -11.85 0.17 2.90
N VAL A 80 -11.78 -0.67 1.88
CA VAL A 80 -10.54 -0.96 1.16
C VAL A 80 -10.65 -0.39 -0.25
N VAL A 81 -9.80 0.58 -0.57
CA VAL A 81 -9.76 1.24 -1.88
C VAL A 81 -8.68 0.61 -2.74
N GLY A 82 -9.11 -0.07 -3.80
CA GLY A 82 -8.25 -0.82 -4.71
C GLY A 82 -8.40 -2.32 -4.50
N SER A 83 -8.76 -3.03 -5.57
CA SER A 83 -9.05 -4.47 -5.55
C SER A 83 -8.01 -5.30 -6.28
N GLY A 84 -6.76 -4.83 -6.34
CA GLY A 84 -5.62 -5.67 -6.72
C GLY A 84 -5.31 -6.69 -5.63
N VAL A 85 -4.21 -7.44 -5.78
CA VAL A 85 -3.80 -8.50 -4.85
C VAL A 85 -3.78 -8.01 -3.40
N THR A 86 -3.02 -6.95 -3.11
CA THR A 86 -2.90 -6.37 -1.76
C THR A 86 -4.25 -5.99 -1.16
N GLY A 87 -5.10 -5.32 -1.92
CA GLY A 87 -6.42 -4.90 -1.43
C GLY A 87 -7.36 -6.07 -1.16
N ALA A 88 -7.37 -7.07 -2.04
CA ALA A 88 -8.18 -8.27 -1.87
C ALA A 88 -7.71 -9.11 -0.66
N GLU A 89 -6.39 -9.24 -0.46
CA GLU A 89 -5.80 -9.93 0.68
C GLU A 89 -6.21 -9.29 2.01
N PHE A 90 -5.99 -7.97 2.16
CA PHE A 90 -6.37 -7.28 3.39
C PHE A 90 -7.88 -7.25 3.59
N ALA A 91 -8.68 -7.06 2.53
CA ALA A 91 -10.14 -7.12 2.64
C ALA A 91 -10.60 -8.48 3.17
N GLY A 92 -10.05 -9.58 2.64
CA GLY A 92 -10.35 -10.93 3.11
C GLY A 92 -9.87 -11.18 4.54
N ALA A 93 -8.67 -10.72 4.89
CA ALA A 93 -8.09 -10.88 6.22
C ALA A 93 -8.90 -10.14 7.30
N TYR A 94 -9.19 -8.86 7.11
CA TYR A 94 -9.97 -8.07 8.08
C TYR A 94 -11.42 -8.56 8.18
N GLN A 95 -12.02 -9.02 7.07
CA GLN A 95 -13.33 -9.67 7.14
C GLN A 95 -13.28 -10.95 8.00
N ALA A 96 -12.25 -11.79 7.83
CA ALA A 96 -12.09 -13.00 8.62
C ALA A 96 -11.83 -12.72 10.10
N LEU A 97 -11.20 -11.59 10.43
CA LEU A 97 -11.00 -11.12 11.81
C LEU A 97 -12.27 -10.51 12.43
N GLY A 98 -13.27 -10.15 11.63
CA GLY A 98 -14.58 -9.69 12.10
C GLY A 98 -14.99 -8.29 11.65
N SER A 99 -14.16 -7.57 10.88
CA SER A 99 -14.52 -6.26 10.32
C SER A 99 -15.64 -6.37 9.31
N ARG A 100 -16.54 -5.37 9.27
CA ARG A 100 -17.44 -5.18 8.13
C ARG A 100 -16.67 -4.50 7.01
N VAL A 101 -16.42 -5.24 5.93
CA VAL A 101 -15.55 -4.77 4.85
C VAL A 101 -16.34 -4.32 3.62
N THR A 102 -16.01 -3.13 3.13
CA THR A 102 -16.38 -2.66 1.79
C THR A 102 -15.13 -2.60 0.90
N LEU A 103 -15.10 -3.40 -0.17
CA LEU A 103 -14.00 -3.41 -1.14
C LEU A 103 -14.40 -2.62 -2.39
N VAL A 104 -13.69 -1.53 -2.66
CA VAL A 104 -13.93 -0.63 -3.80
C VAL A 104 -13.00 -1.00 -4.96
N SER A 105 -13.60 -1.43 -6.07
CA SER A 105 -12.90 -1.73 -7.33
C SER A 105 -13.27 -0.70 -8.39
N SER A 106 -12.26 -0.04 -8.97
CA SER A 106 -12.45 0.82 -10.14
C SER A 106 -12.69 0.03 -11.44
N ARG A 107 -12.51 -1.30 -11.40
CA ARG A 107 -12.72 -2.23 -12.51
C ARG A 107 -14.03 -2.97 -12.35
N ASP A 108 -14.38 -3.80 -13.34
CA ASP A 108 -15.59 -4.61 -13.33
C ASP A 108 -15.57 -5.76 -12.31
N ARG A 109 -14.39 -6.16 -11.84
CA ARG A 109 -14.17 -7.27 -10.90
C ARG A 109 -13.04 -7.00 -9.91
N VAL A 110 -12.93 -7.84 -8.87
CA VAL A 110 -11.72 -7.97 -8.03
C VAL A 110 -10.61 -8.66 -8.81
N LEU A 111 -9.35 -8.42 -8.43
CA LEU A 111 -8.17 -9.03 -9.05
C LEU A 111 -8.16 -8.92 -10.59
N PRO A 112 -8.33 -7.71 -11.16
CA PRO A 112 -8.54 -7.53 -12.60
C PRO A 112 -7.32 -7.88 -13.48
N GLY A 113 -6.16 -8.17 -12.88
CA GLY A 113 -4.97 -8.65 -13.59
C GLY A 113 -4.82 -10.17 -13.60
N GLU A 114 -5.66 -10.88 -12.86
CA GLU A 114 -5.62 -12.34 -12.71
C GLU A 114 -6.61 -13.04 -13.65
N ASP A 115 -6.56 -14.37 -13.67
CA ASP A 115 -7.49 -15.20 -14.43
C ASP A 115 -8.97 -14.84 -14.09
N PRO A 116 -9.82 -14.53 -15.09
CA PRO A 116 -11.18 -14.07 -14.85
C PRO A 116 -12.08 -15.08 -14.12
N ASP A 117 -11.88 -16.37 -14.35
CA ASP A 117 -12.70 -17.43 -13.73
C ASP A 117 -12.29 -17.61 -12.26
N ALA A 118 -10.99 -17.62 -11.99
CA ALA A 118 -10.48 -17.64 -10.61
C ALA A 118 -10.91 -16.39 -9.82
N ALA A 119 -10.82 -15.21 -10.43
CA ALA A 119 -11.27 -13.95 -9.82
C ALA A 119 -12.77 -13.97 -9.50
N ALA A 120 -13.59 -14.53 -10.39
CA ALA A 120 -15.04 -14.66 -10.18
C ALA A 120 -15.37 -15.57 -8.99
N VAL A 121 -14.65 -16.70 -8.83
CA VAL A 121 -14.80 -17.60 -7.68
C VAL A 121 -14.47 -16.87 -6.37
N LEU A 122 -13.37 -16.12 -6.34
CA LEU A 122 -12.98 -15.35 -5.15
C LEU A 122 -14.00 -14.26 -4.81
N GLU A 123 -14.49 -13.53 -5.82
CA GLU A 123 -15.49 -12.48 -5.64
C GLU A 123 -16.81 -13.04 -5.06
N ASP A 124 -17.26 -14.19 -5.55
CA ASP A 124 -18.43 -14.90 -5.03
C ASP A 124 -18.22 -15.33 -3.57
N VAL A 125 -17.04 -15.86 -3.22
CA VAL A 125 -16.70 -16.18 -1.83
C VAL A 125 -16.73 -14.94 -0.94
N PHE A 126 -16.16 -13.81 -1.38
CA PHE A 126 -16.20 -12.55 -0.62
C PHE A 126 -17.64 -12.10 -0.34
N ARG A 127 -18.50 -12.10 -1.37
CA ARG A 127 -19.90 -11.73 -1.23
C ARG A 127 -20.68 -12.69 -0.33
N ARG A 128 -20.49 -14.00 -0.49
CA ARG A 128 -21.13 -15.02 0.36
C ARG A 128 -20.76 -14.89 1.83
N ARG A 129 -19.55 -14.40 2.13
CA ARG A 129 -19.10 -14.08 3.50
C ARG A 129 -19.61 -12.73 4.01
N GLY A 130 -20.38 -11.99 3.22
CA GLY A 130 -20.97 -10.71 3.60
C GLY A 130 -20.10 -9.49 3.28
N MET A 131 -19.06 -9.62 2.44
CA MET A 131 -18.26 -8.47 2.01
C MET A 131 -19.06 -7.65 1.00
N ASN A 132 -19.08 -6.33 1.18
CA ASN A 132 -19.64 -5.43 0.19
C ASN A 132 -18.60 -5.15 -0.91
N VAL A 133 -18.74 -5.80 -2.06
CA VAL A 133 -17.84 -5.58 -3.21
C VAL A 133 -18.46 -4.57 -4.18
N MET A 134 -17.90 -3.36 -4.22
CA MET A 134 -18.33 -2.27 -5.09
C MET A 134 -17.50 -2.24 -6.37
N ALA A 135 -17.94 -3.00 -7.37
CA ALA A 135 -17.36 -2.94 -8.71
C ALA A 135 -17.68 -1.61 -9.42
N ARG A 136 -16.87 -1.27 -10.42
CA ARG A 136 -16.98 -0.06 -11.26
C ARG A 136 -17.10 1.24 -10.44
N SER A 137 -16.48 1.25 -9.27
CA SER A 137 -16.50 2.35 -8.31
C SER A 137 -15.07 2.87 -8.16
N ARG A 138 -14.82 4.10 -8.65
CA ARG A 138 -13.53 4.75 -8.49
C ARG A 138 -13.60 5.71 -7.31
N ALA A 139 -12.76 5.51 -6.29
CA ALA A 139 -12.58 6.50 -5.24
C ALA A 139 -11.82 7.73 -5.77
N GLU A 140 -12.27 8.91 -5.40
CA GLU A 140 -11.63 10.19 -5.71
C GLU A 140 -10.90 10.77 -4.51
N SER A 141 -11.52 10.69 -3.33
CA SER A 141 -10.95 11.23 -2.09
C SER A 141 -11.33 10.38 -0.89
N ALA A 142 -10.54 10.50 0.18
CA ALA A 142 -10.87 9.97 1.50
C ALA A 142 -10.55 11.06 2.54
N LYS A 143 -11.49 11.32 3.44
CA LYS A 143 -11.37 12.36 4.47
C LYS A 143 -11.80 11.82 5.81
N ARG A 144 -11.02 12.13 6.85
CA ARG A 144 -11.42 11.87 8.24
C ARG A 144 -12.48 12.88 8.65
N VAL A 145 -13.59 12.40 9.20
CA VAL A 145 -14.72 13.19 9.70
C VAL A 145 -15.06 12.68 11.09
N GLY A 146 -14.56 13.38 12.12
CA GLY A 146 -14.61 12.88 13.50
C GLY A 146 -13.92 11.51 13.60
N ASP A 147 -14.60 10.53 14.16
CA ASP A 147 -14.09 9.16 14.34
C ASP A 147 -14.40 8.23 13.16
N ARG A 148 -14.70 8.79 11.99
CA ARG A 148 -15.01 8.05 10.77
C ARG A 148 -14.18 8.56 9.58
N VAL A 149 -14.22 7.79 8.51
CA VAL A 149 -13.69 8.16 7.20
C VAL A 149 -14.85 8.22 6.21
N GLU A 150 -14.90 9.30 5.43
CA GLU A 150 -15.76 9.45 4.26
C GLU A 150 -14.92 9.25 3.00
N VAL A 151 -15.33 8.33 2.13
CA VAL A 151 -14.72 8.12 0.82
C VAL A 151 -15.70 8.58 -0.25
N THR A 152 -15.31 9.60 -1.02
CA THR A 152 -16.09 10.10 -2.16
C THR A 152 -15.72 9.31 -3.40
N LEU A 153 -16.73 8.76 -4.08
CA LEU A 153 -16.60 8.07 -5.35
C LEU A 153 -16.81 9.05 -6.52
N ALA A 154 -16.27 8.71 -7.68
CA ALA A 154 -16.32 9.54 -8.89
C ALA A 154 -17.73 9.78 -9.46
N ASP A 155 -18.72 9.02 -9.00
CA ASP A 155 -20.13 9.23 -9.35
C ASP A 155 -20.89 10.07 -8.31
N GLY A 156 -20.17 10.66 -7.35
CA GLY A 156 -20.72 11.52 -6.30
C GLY A 156 -21.25 10.78 -5.08
N ARG A 157 -21.29 9.44 -5.08
CA ARG A 157 -21.65 8.68 -3.87
C ARG A 157 -20.57 8.84 -2.80
N VAL A 158 -21.01 8.89 -1.55
CA VAL A 158 -20.13 8.88 -0.37
C VAL A 158 -20.39 7.61 0.43
N ILE A 159 -19.33 6.87 0.71
CA ILE A 159 -19.37 5.72 1.62
C ILE A 159 -18.61 6.07 2.90
N THR A 160 -19.03 5.49 4.02
CA THR A 160 -18.44 5.78 5.33
C THR A 160 -18.00 4.52 6.04
N GLY A 161 -16.95 4.62 6.85
CA GLY A 161 -16.42 3.52 7.67
C GLY A 161 -15.63 4.07 8.85
N SER A 162 -15.20 3.20 9.76
CA SER A 162 -14.31 3.60 10.86
C SER A 162 -12.88 3.83 10.37
N HIS A 163 -12.45 3.08 9.34
CA HIS A 163 -11.13 3.17 8.73
C HIS A 163 -11.20 2.99 7.21
N CYS A 164 -10.17 3.47 6.51
CA CYS A 164 -9.97 3.30 5.08
C CYS A 164 -8.54 2.84 4.81
N LEU A 165 -8.38 1.73 4.07
CA LEU A 165 -7.10 1.25 3.56
C LEU A 165 -6.96 1.62 2.08
N MET A 166 -5.99 2.48 1.79
CA MET A 166 -5.60 2.86 0.43
C MET A 166 -4.63 1.82 -0.15
N ALA A 167 -5.15 0.89 -0.95
CA ALA A 167 -4.41 -0.17 -1.63
C ALA A 167 -4.35 0.06 -3.16
N VAL A 168 -3.95 1.27 -3.55
CA VAL A 168 -4.05 1.75 -4.94
C VAL A 168 -2.80 1.49 -5.78
N GLY A 169 -1.94 0.54 -5.40
CA GLY A 169 -0.70 0.19 -6.09
C GLY A 169 0.54 0.86 -5.49
N ALA A 170 1.73 0.41 -5.91
CA ALA A 170 3.02 0.83 -5.39
C ALA A 170 3.82 1.66 -6.40
N ILE A 171 4.77 2.45 -5.90
CA ILE A 171 5.76 3.19 -6.69
C ILE A 171 7.18 2.78 -6.29
N PRO A 172 8.17 2.80 -7.20
CA PRO A 172 9.58 2.58 -6.87
C PRO A 172 10.13 3.60 -5.88
#